data_AF-A0A1M6Z3V8-F1
#
_entry.id   AF-A0A1M6Z3V8-F1
#
_cell.length_a   1.000
_cell.length_b   1.000
_cell.length_c   1.000
_cell.angle_alpha   90.00
_cell.angle_beta   90.00
_cell.angle_gamma   90.00
#
_symmetry.space_group_name_H-M   'P 1'
#
loop_
_entity.id
_entity.type
_entity.pdbx_description
1 polymer ?
#
loop_
_entity_poly.entity_id
_entity_poly.type
_entity_poly.pdbx_seq_one_letter_code
_entity_poly.pdbx_strand_id
1 'polypeptide(L)'
;MQDTAARRAQLLSRFHPGTSGVLVIVYSQVRVPAGRFGLERLFARTRHSCLFLNDAASGWYLGQEHAIDQAVDEAISLSKPSRIIHYGSSMGGYCALSTGLRRKDGTIHAYGTELRPGRPGYQSTANGVSSQDPRLFDFAGKDTPFPLHLYFGCLDPVDAANAAFAADVLPQACLHLLASCHASHDHLYSLNIIRRITSTFERDPDKELASKNLLSADSLADLGQFGALAEAMTEGREVSPQQIEQISALPRNPGMLRLLGEAQWRARASDAALETLERAERLIDKDAVLMTLPKRWRKELPLKRSHWLIALGWEDEARALLKHCADVFPVDATMLQLADQLGLKLQILESSIHPH
;
A
#
# COMPACT_ATOMS: atom_id res chain seq x y z
N MET A 1 12.89 -17.26 30.99
CA MET A 1 11.57 -17.33 30.33
C MET A 1 11.80 -17.14 28.83
N GLN A 2 12.37 -18.09 28.07
CA GLN A 2 11.87 -19.44 27.79
C GLN A 2 10.38 -19.41 27.40
N ASP A 3 10.08 -18.91 26.18
CA ASP A 3 9.14 -19.50 25.21
C ASP A 3 9.17 -18.78 23.84
N THR A 4 10.32 -18.74 23.15
CA THR A 4 10.44 -18.22 21.76
C THR A 4 11.03 -19.25 20.80
N ALA A 5 10.85 -20.54 21.13
CA ALA A 5 11.06 -21.63 20.20
C ALA A 5 9.78 -21.82 19.37
N ALA A 6 9.82 -21.37 18.12
CA ALA A 6 8.97 -21.87 17.04
C ALA A 6 7.45 -21.90 17.28
N ARG A 7 6.80 -20.72 17.36
CA ARG A 7 5.52 -20.61 16.65
C ARG A 7 5.84 -20.70 15.17
N ARG A 8 5.86 -21.93 14.62
CA ARG A 8 5.88 -22.15 13.18
C ARG A 8 4.80 -21.25 12.59
N ALA A 9 5.19 -20.25 11.81
CA ALA A 9 4.26 -19.48 10.99
C ALA A 9 3.52 -20.52 10.13
N GLN A 10 2.27 -20.79 10.49
CA GLN A 10 1.49 -21.77 9.77
C GLN A 10 0.90 -21.06 8.56
N LEU A 11 1.42 -21.36 7.38
CA LEU A 11 0.76 -21.03 6.14
C LEU A 11 -0.65 -21.63 6.19
N LEU A 12 -1.66 -20.78 6.14
CA LEU A 12 -3.03 -21.21 5.98
C LEU A 12 -3.37 -21.19 4.50
N SER A 13 -4.08 -22.21 4.03
CA SER A 13 -4.55 -22.30 2.66
C SER A 13 -6.04 -22.65 2.60
N ARG A 14 -6.73 -22.16 1.57
CA ARG A 14 -8.11 -22.56 1.23
C ARG A 14 -8.29 -22.55 -0.28
N PHE A 15 -8.68 -23.69 -0.83
CA PHE A 15 -9.03 -23.81 -2.23
C PHE A 15 -10.55 -23.66 -2.44
N HIS A 16 -10.92 -22.87 -3.43
CA HIS A 16 -12.29 -22.71 -3.92
C HIS A 16 -12.34 -23.07 -5.41
N PRO A 17 -13.11 -24.09 -5.82
CA PRO A 17 -13.21 -24.46 -7.22
C PRO A 17 -14.03 -23.43 -8.02
N GLY A 18 -13.62 -23.20 -9.27
CA GLY A 18 -14.33 -22.38 -10.24
C GLY A 18 -14.52 -23.08 -11.58
N THR A 19 -15.00 -22.34 -12.59
CA THR A 19 -15.42 -22.87 -13.88
C THR A 19 -14.79 -22.17 -15.09
N SER A 20 -14.00 -21.10 -14.89
CA SER A 20 -13.46 -20.31 -16.00
C SER A 20 -12.17 -20.88 -16.63
N GLY A 21 -11.63 -22.00 -16.12
CA GLY A 21 -10.31 -22.51 -16.50
C GLY A 21 -9.13 -21.67 -15.99
N VAL A 22 -9.38 -20.64 -15.17
CA VAL A 22 -8.35 -19.80 -14.55
C VAL A 22 -8.20 -20.18 -13.09
N LEU A 23 -6.96 -20.39 -12.64
CA LEU A 23 -6.60 -20.49 -11.22
C LEU A 23 -5.96 -19.17 -10.77
N VAL A 24 -6.55 -18.53 -9.76
CA VAL A 24 -5.96 -17.36 -9.11
C VAL A 24 -5.39 -17.79 -7.76
N ILE A 25 -4.09 -17.58 -7.58
CA ILE A 25 -3.40 -17.80 -6.31
C ILE A 25 -3.34 -16.45 -5.61
N VAL A 26 -4.12 -16.30 -4.55
CA VAL A 26 -4.36 -15.05 -3.82
C VAL A 26 -3.59 -15.05 -2.52
N TYR A 27 -2.64 -14.13 -2.40
CA TYR A 27 -1.81 -13.96 -1.21
C TYR A 27 -2.35 -12.81 -0.36
N SER A 28 -2.63 -13.11 0.91
CA SER A 28 -3.16 -12.15 1.88
C SER A 28 -2.14 -11.07 2.22
N GLN A 29 -2.64 -9.85 2.42
CA GLN A 29 -1.88 -8.75 2.98
C GLN A 29 -1.63 -8.93 4.50
N VAL A 30 -0.90 -8.00 5.11
CA VAL A 30 -0.61 -8.00 6.55
C VAL A 30 -1.88 -7.96 7.41
N ARG A 31 -1.76 -8.41 8.68
CA ARG A 31 -2.82 -8.31 9.71
C ARG A 31 -4.12 -9.05 9.35
N VAL A 32 -4.08 -10.05 8.47
CA VAL A 32 -5.21 -10.95 8.24
C VAL A 32 -5.19 -12.06 9.30
N PRO A 33 -6.20 -12.16 10.18
CA PRO A 33 -6.18 -13.12 11.28
C PRO A 33 -6.31 -14.56 10.79
N ALA A 34 -5.87 -15.50 11.62
CA ALA A 34 -6.00 -16.93 11.35
C ALA A 34 -7.46 -17.32 11.03
N GLY A 35 -7.63 -18.18 10.02
CA GLY A 35 -8.95 -18.61 9.53
C GLY A 35 -9.64 -17.63 8.58
N ARG A 36 -9.07 -16.44 8.37
CA ARG A 36 -9.49 -15.47 7.35
C ARG A 36 -8.45 -15.41 6.23
N PHE A 37 -8.91 -14.94 5.07
CA PHE A 37 -8.08 -14.73 3.89
C PHE A 37 -8.32 -13.32 3.35
N GLY A 38 -7.23 -12.60 3.08
CA GLY A 38 -7.30 -11.30 2.43
C GLY A 38 -7.91 -11.44 1.03
N LEU A 39 -8.62 -10.41 0.58
CA LEU A 39 -9.10 -10.29 -0.80
C LEU A 39 -10.16 -11.34 -1.21
N GLU A 40 -10.56 -12.26 -0.33
CA GLU A 40 -11.56 -13.31 -0.60
C GLU A 40 -12.87 -12.75 -1.19
N ARG A 41 -13.37 -11.64 -0.63
CA ARG A 41 -14.60 -10.97 -1.11
C ARG A 41 -14.48 -10.41 -2.53
N LEU A 42 -13.27 -10.05 -2.99
CA LEU A 42 -13.06 -9.57 -4.36
C LEU A 42 -13.32 -10.70 -5.37
N PHE A 43 -12.91 -11.92 -5.03
CA PHE A 43 -13.00 -13.09 -5.91
C PHE A 43 -14.28 -13.90 -5.72
N ALA A 44 -15.03 -13.70 -4.63
CA ALA A 44 -16.25 -14.45 -4.30
C ALA A 44 -17.33 -14.48 -5.39
N ARG A 45 -17.34 -13.51 -6.32
CA ARG A 45 -18.29 -13.44 -7.44
C ARG A 45 -17.67 -13.73 -8.81
N THR A 46 -16.40 -14.12 -8.85
CA THR A 46 -15.72 -14.50 -10.08
C THR A 46 -15.98 -15.98 -10.39
N ARG A 47 -15.74 -16.39 -11.64
CA ARG A 47 -15.83 -17.81 -12.04
C ARG A 47 -14.48 -18.54 -11.90
N HIS A 48 -13.48 -17.92 -11.29
CA HIS A 48 -12.14 -18.48 -11.18
C HIS A 48 -12.07 -19.55 -10.10
N SER A 49 -11.23 -20.56 -10.32
CA SER A 49 -10.71 -21.34 -9.20
C SER A 49 -9.78 -20.43 -8.41
N CYS A 50 -9.85 -20.45 -7.08
CA CYS A 50 -9.05 -19.59 -6.22
C CYS A 50 -8.34 -20.42 -5.16
N LEU A 51 -7.02 -20.26 -5.05
CA LEU A 51 -6.25 -20.72 -3.90
C LEU A 51 -5.92 -19.50 -3.04
N PHE A 52 -6.51 -19.40 -1.86
CA PHE A 52 -6.19 -18.35 -0.91
C PHE A 52 -5.10 -18.80 0.05
N LEU A 53 -4.08 -17.97 0.25
CA LEU A 53 -2.94 -18.22 1.12
C LEU A 53 -2.83 -17.08 2.14
N ASN A 54 -2.65 -17.42 3.42
CA ASN A 54 -2.47 -16.45 4.49
C ASN A 54 -1.31 -16.83 5.40
N ASP A 55 -0.32 -15.94 5.49
CA ASP A 55 0.66 -15.95 6.56
C ASP A 55 0.07 -15.22 7.77
N ALA A 56 -0.60 -15.97 8.65
CA ALA A 56 -1.29 -15.42 9.81
C ALA A 56 -0.34 -14.77 10.84
N ALA A 57 0.97 -15.03 10.74
CA ALA A 57 1.98 -14.39 11.57
C ALA A 57 2.42 -13.02 11.01
N SER A 58 2.01 -12.67 9.79
CA SER A 58 2.55 -11.53 9.05
C SER A 58 4.08 -11.58 9.00
N GLY A 59 4.64 -12.74 8.64
CA GLY A 59 6.08 -13.00 8.52
C GLY A 59 6.62 -12.85 7.10
N TRP A 60 5.91 -12.13 6.23
CA TRP A 60 6.28 -11.88 4.84
C TRP A 60 6.40 -13.15 3.98
N TYR A 61 5.76 -14.25 4.41
CA TYR A 61 5.85 -15.55 3.77
C TYR A 61 7.28 -16.14 3.73
N LEU A 62 8.22 -15.57 4.47
CA LEU A 62 9.64 -15.97 4.44
C LEU A 62 9.85 -17.37 5.03
N GLY A 63 10.49 -18.25 4.27
CA GLY A 63 10.71 -19.64 4.68
C GLY A 63 9.49 -20.56 4.51
N GLN A 64 8.45 -20.10 3.80
CA GLN A 64 7.23 -20.88 3.53
C GLN A 64 7.15 -21.34 2.07
N GLU A 65 8.23 -21.20 1.30
CA GLU A 65 8.26 -21.41 -0.15
C GLU A 65 7.80 -22.81 -0.54
N HIS A 66 8.29 -23.84 0.18
CA HIS A 66 7.90 -25.23 -0.09
C HIS A 66 6.42 -25.49 0.21
N ALA A 67 5.88 -24.93 1.29
CA ALA A 67 4.48 -25.09 1.64
C ALA A 67 3.56 -24.35 0.64
N ILE A 68 4.00 -23.19 0.15
CA ILE A 68 3.32 -22.46 -0.91
C ILE A 68 3.30 -23.30 -2.18
N ASP A 69 4.45 -23.82 -2.62
CA ASP A 69 4.54 -24.64 -3.83
C ASP A 69 3.64 -25.87 -3.75
N GLN A 70 3.67 -26.58 -2.62
CA GLN A 70 2.82 -27.75 -2.40
C GLN A 70 1.33 -27.40 -2.54
N ALA A 71 0.89 -26.30 -1.91
CA ALA A 71 -0.50 -25.87 -1.99
C ALA A 71 -0.89 -25.45 -3.43
N VAL A 72 0.03 -24.80 -4.16
CA VAL A 72 -0.17 -24.42 -5.55
C VAL A 72 -0.27 -25.65 -6.44
N ASP A 73 0.63 -26.62 -6.31
CA ASP A 73 0.63 -27.84 -7.10
C ASP A 73 -0.64 -28.68 -6.86
N GLU A 74 -1.10 -28.75 -5.60
CA GLU A 74 -2.37 -29.38 -5.24
C GLU A 74 -3.54 -28.66 -5.94
N ALA A 75 -3.61 -27.34 -5.86
CA ALA A 75 -4.67 -26.56 -6.51
C ALA A 75 -4.64 -26.72 -8.04
N ILE A 76 -3.46 -26.75 -8.67
CA ILE A 76 -3.29 -27.02 -10.10
C ILE A 76 -3.83 -28.42 -10.45
N SER A 77 -3.50 -29.43 -9.64
CA SER A 77 -3.95 -30.81 -9.88
C SER A 77 -5.48 -30.95 -9.82
N LEU A 78 -6.11 -30.21 -8.89
CA LEU A 78 -7.56 -30.20 -8.68
C LEU A 78 -8.31 -29.42 -9.76
N SER A 79 -7.83 -28.22 -10.12
CA SER A 79 -8.54 -27.34 -11.04
C SER A 79 -8.19 -27.54 -12.51
N LYS A 80 -7.04 -28.16 -12.81
CA LYS A 80 -6.48 -28.33 -14.17
C LYS A 80 -6.59 -27.03 -15.00
N PRO A 81 -6.04 -25.90 -14.49
CA PRO A 81 -6.27 -24.61 -15.10
C PRO A 81 -5.53 -24.50 -16.44
N SER A 82 -6.10 -23.77 -17.40
CA SER A 82 -5.40 -23.37 -18.62
C SER A 82 -4.57 -22.09 -18.44
N ARG A 83 -4.83 -21.34 -17.37
CA ARG A 83 -4.09 -20.12 -17.01
C ARG A 83 -3.98 -19.94 -15.50
N ILE A 84 -2.80 -19.56 -15.04
CA ILE A 84 -2.51 -19.28 -13.62
C ILE A 84 -2.26 -17.78 -13.46
N ILE A 85 -2.80 -17.20 -12.39
CA ILE A 85 -2.57 -15.81 -11.99
C ILE A 85 -2.07 -15.78 -10.54
N HIS A 86 -0.92 -15.16 -10.30
CA HIS A 86 -0.46 -14.82 -8.96
C HIS A 86 -0.92 -13.40 -8.60
N TYR A 87 -1.60 -13.25 -7.46
CA TYR A 87 -2.28 -12.00 -7.10
C TYR A 87 -2.09 -11.66 -5.63
N GLY A 88 -1.63 -10.45 -5.33
CA GLY A 88 -1.52 -10.00 -3.94
C GLY A 88 -1.25 -8.51 -3.78
N SER A 89 -1.49 -8.00 -2.57
CA SER A 89 -1.20 -6.60 -2.21
C SER A 89 -0.35 -6.51 -0.95
N SER A 90 0.52 -5.48 -0.86
CA SER A 90 1.47 -5.28 0.23
C SER A 90 2.33 -6.55 0.43
N MET A 91 2.34 -7.14 1.63
CA MET A 91 2.98 -8.42 1.93
C MET A 91 2.57 -9.55 0.97
N GLY A 92 1.29 -9.62 0.61
CA GLY A 92 0.81 -10.59 -0.36
C GLY A 92 1.33 -10.31 -1.78
N GLY A 93 1.55 -9.04 -2.12
CA GLY A 93 2.16 -8.65 -3.39
C GLY A 93 3.61 -9.14 -3.50
N TYR A 94 4.36 -9.07 -2.40
CA TYR A 94 5.73 -9.60 -2.34
C TYR A 94 5.75 -11.12 -2.57
N CYS A 95 4.84 -11.85 -1.92
CA CYS A 95 4.74 -13.30 -2.09
C CYS A 95 4.25 -13.69 -3.49
N ALA A 96 3.30 -12.94 -4.07
CA ALA A 96 2.84 -13.13 -5.44
C ALA A 96 3.98 -12.96 -6.44
N LEU A 97 4.78 -11.91 -6.27
CA LEU A 97 5.91 -11.59 -7.14
C LEU A 97 7.03 -12.64 -7.03
N SER A 98 7.51 -12.90 -5.81
CA SER A 98 8.60 -13.87 -5.57
C SER A 98 8.22 -15.29 -6.00
N THR A 99 7.00 -15.74 -5.67
CA THR A 99 6.53 -17.08 -6.07
C THR A 99 6.32 -17.18 -7.57
N GLY A 100 5.67 -16.20 -8.19
CA GLY A 100 5.43 -16.21 -9.64
C GLY A 100 6.72 -16.17 -10.46
N LEU A 101 7.71 -15.38 -10.04
CA LEU A 101 9.03 -15.35 -10.69
C LEU A 101 9.82 -16.64 -10.49
N ARG A 102 9.69 -17.28 -9.33
CA ARG A 102 10.38 -18.54 -9.02
C ARG A 102 9.77 -19.72 -9.79
N ARG A 103 8.44 -19.79 -9.87
CA ARG A 103 7.70 -20.87 -10.52
C ARG A 103 7.59 -20.71 -12.04
N LYS A 104 7.53 -19.46 -12.52
CA LYS A 104 7.39 -19.10 -13.95
C LYS A 104 6.25 -19.88 -14.62
N ASP A 105 5.08 -19.92 -13.99
CA ASP A 105 3.92 -20.69 -14.46
C ASP A 105 2.65 -19.84 -14.66
N GLY A 106 2.70 -18.53 -14.40
CA GLY A 106 1.53 -17.66 -14.54
C GLY A 106 1.81 -16.17 -14.55
N THR A 107 0.78 -15.41 -14.93
CA THR A 107 0.78 -13.93 -14.90
C THR A 107 0.85 -13.44 -13.45
N ILE A 108 1.54 -12.33 -13.21
CA ILE A 108 1.72 -11.75 -11.88
C ILE A 108 1.05 -10.39 -11.79
N HIS A 109 0.23 -10.17 -10.77
CA HIS A 109 -0.30 -8.86 -10.38
C HIS A 109 0.05 -8.57 -8.91
N ALA A 110 0.95 -7.63 -8.66
CA ALA A 110 1.39 -7.25 -7.31
C ALA A 110 1.16 -5.75 -7.05
N TYR A 111 0.43 -5.43 -5.98
CA TYR A 111 0.02 -4.05 -5.64
C TYR A 111 0.72 -3.56 -4.37
N GLY A 112 1.39 -2.41 -4.43
CA GLY A 112 2.08 -1.79 -3.29
C GLY A 112 3.11 -2.73 -2.64
N THR A 113 3.82 -3.51 -3.46
CA THR A 113 4.73 -4.55 -2.97
C THR A 113 6.08 -3.97 -2.58
N GLU A 114 6.63 -4.42 -1.46
CA GLU A 114 7.99 -4.06 -1.04
C GLU A 114 9.00 -5.02 -1.67
N LEU A 115 9.79 -4.56 -2.65
CA LEU A 115 10.86 -5.34 -3.27
C LEU A 115 12.11 -5.42 -2.39
N ARG A 116 12.23 -4.53 -1.41
CA ARG A 116 13.33 -4.50 -0.45
C ARG A 116 12.77 -4.51 0.98
N PRO A 117 12.20 -5.63 1.46
CA PRO A 117 11.69 -5.70 2.82
C PRO A 117 12.78 -5.41 3.86
N GLY A 118 12.37 -4.91 5.03
CA GLY A 118 13.24 -4.61 6.16
C GLY A 118 13.98 -3.27 6.09
N ARG A 119 13.63 -2.40 5.11
CA ARG A 119 14.18 -1.03 5.02
C ARG A 119 13.46 -0.06 5.97
N PRO A 120 14.11 1.01 6.45
CA PRO A 120 13.49 1.99 7.34
C PRO A 120 12.20 2.59 6.76
N GLY A 121 11.16 2.67 7.57
CA GLY A 121 9.84 3.19 7.16
C GLY A 121 8.95 2.20 6.42
N TYR A 122 9.47 1.01 6.07
CA TYR A 122 8.69 -0.04 5.42
C TYR A 122 7.79 -0.78 6.41
N GLN A 123 6.68 -1.31 5.92
CA GLN A 123 5.74 -2.10 6.71
C GLN A 123 6.36 -3.44 7.15
N SER A 124 7.24 -4.03 6.34
CA SER A 124 8.04 -5.21 6.70
C SER A 124 8.86 -4.99 7.97
N THR A 125 9.55 -3.86 8.08
CA THR A 125 10.33 -3.48 9.26
C THR A 125 9.44 -3.36 10.50
N ALA A 126 8.26 -2.74 10.35
CA ALA A 126 7.28 -2.64 11.43
C ALA A 126 6.72 -4.00 11.90
N ASN A 127 6.95 -5.07 11.15
CA ASN A 127 6.58 -6.44 11.49
C ASN A 127 7.79 -7.35 11.73
N GLY A 128 8.98 -6.76 11.97
CA GLY A 128 10.16 -7.49 12.42
C GLY A 128 10.98 -8.18 11.32
N VAL A 129 10.71 -7.88 10.04
CA VAL A 129 11.55 -8.37 8.94
C VAL A 129 12.84 -7.55 8.88
N SER A 130 13.99 -8.24 8.88
CA SER A 130 15.30 -7.61 8.69
C SER A 130 15.62 -7.48 7.21
N SER A 131 16.27 -6.38 6.80
CA SER A 131 16.79 -6.21 5.44
C SER A 131 17.95 -7.15 5.11
N GLN A 132 18.50 -7.81 6.13
CA GLN A 132 19.57 -8.81 6.00
C GLN A 132 19.05 -10.24 6.17
N ASP A 133 17.73 -10.45 6.17
CA ASP A 133 17.16 -11.79 6.29
C ASP A 133 17.57 -12.63 5.05
N PRO A 134 18.30 -13.75 5.22
CA PRO A 134 18.83 -14.53 4.10
C PRO A 134 17.74 -15.23 3.28
N ARG A 135 16.49 -15.23 3.76
CA ARG A 135 15.33 -15.78 3.06
C ARG A 135 14.69 -14.78 2.09
N LEU A 136 15.13 -13.51 2.10
CA LEU A 136 14.61 -12.53 1.16
C LEU A 136 14.91 -12.95 -0.28
N PHE A 137 13.87 -12.93 -1.10
CA PHE A 137 14.00 -13.21 -2.52
C PHE A 137 14.81 -12.10 -3.22
N ASP A 138 15.87 -12.51 -3.91
CA ASP A 138 16.64 -11.62 -4.79
C ASP A 138 15.94 -11.47 -6.15
N PHE A 139 15.45 -10.27 -6.43
CA PHE A 139 14.77 -9.95 -7.69
C PHE A 139 15.74 -9.67 -8.84
N ALA A 140 17.04 -9.45 -8.58
CA ALA A 140 17.99 -9.11 -9.62
C ALA A 140 18.14 -10.24 -10.64
N GLY A 141 18.04 -9.89 -11.93
CA GLY A 141 18.19 -10.83 -13.05
C GLY A 141 17.09 -11.90 -13.13
N LYS A 142 15.97 -11.74 -12.41
CA LYS A 142 14.83 -12.65 -12.51
C LYS A 142 13.96 -12.28 -13.69
N ASP A 143 13.56 -13.29 -14.44
CA ASP A 143 12.70 -13.19 -15.62
C ASP A 143 11.54 -14.17 -15.53
N THR A 144 10.55 -13.95 -16.40
CA THR A 144 9.41 -14.85 -16.58
C THR A 144 8.89 -14.69 -18.01
N PRO A 145 8.43 -15.77 -18.68
CA PRO A 145 7.77 -15.65 -19.97
C PRO A 145 6.33 -15.12 -19.85
N PHE A 146 5.81 -14.97 -18.64
CA PHE A 146 4.45 -14.52 -18.38
C PHE A 146 4.41 -13.01 -18.10
N PRO A 147 3.28 -12.33 -18.36
CA PRO A 147 3.14 -10.91 -18.03
C PRO A 147 3.34 -10.64 -16.54
N LEU A 148 4.05 -9.54 -16.25
CA LEU A 148 4.37 -9.09 -14.90
C LEU A 148 3.83 -7.66 -14.73
N HIS A 149 2.80 -7.50 -13.89
CA HIS A 149 2.17 -6.21 -13.61
C HIS A 149 2.44 -5.80 -12.15
N LEU A 150 3.11 -4.66 -11.99
CA LEU A 150 3.43 -4.08 -10.69
C LEU A 150 2.71 -2.74 -10.54
N TYR A 151 1.97 -2.55 -9.44
CA TYR A 151 1.18 -1.34 -9.21
C TYR A 151 1.71 -0.61 -7.98
N PHE A 152 2.05 0.67 -8.10
CA PHE A 152 2.65 1.46 -7.02
C PHE A 152 1.88 2.75 -6.78
N GLY A 153 1.54 3.03 -5.52
CA GLY A 153 0.95 4.30 -5.11
C GLY A 153 2.03 5.38 -4.95
N CYS A 154 2.20 6.22 -5.96
CA CYS A 154 3.26 7.24 -6.03
C CYS A 154 3.15 8.40 -5.02
N LEU A 155 2.08 8.45 -4.22
CA LEU A 155 1.93 9.38 -3.10
C LEU A 155 2.49 8.83 -1.78
N ASP A 156 2.95 7.57 -1.80
CA ASP A 156 3.63 6.93 -0.68
C ASP A 156 5.12 6.77 -0.99
N PRO A 157 6.02 7.16 -0.08
CA PRO A 157 7.46 7.12 -0.35
C PRO A 157 8.01 5.70 -0.48
N VAL A 158 7.43 4.72 0.22
CA VAL A 158 7.88 3.32 0.14
C VAL A 158 7.51 2.76 -1.22
N ASP A 159 6.27 2.93 -1.67
CA ASP A 159 5.86 2.51 -3.01
C ASP A 159 6.65 3.23 -4.11
N ALA A 160 6.91 4.54 -3.96
CA ALA A 160 7.72 5.31 -4.89
C ALA A 160 9.17 4.78 -5.00
N ALA A 161 9.80 4.47 -3.86
CA ALA A 161 11.13 3.87 -3.82
C ALA A 161 11.17 2.50 -4.52
N ASN A 162 10.13 1.68 -4.29
CA ASN A 162 10.02 0.35 -4.89
C ASN A 162 9.70 0.40 -6.39
N ALA A 163 8.95 1.40 -6.85
CA ALA A 163 8.72 1.63 -8.28
C ALA A 163 10.03 1.94 -9.02
N ALA A 164 10.82 2.88 -8.48
CA ALA A 164 12.14 3.21 -9.02
C ALA A 164 13.07 2.00 -9.03
N PHE A 165 13.13 1.26 -7.92
CA PHE A 165 13.95 0.05 -7.83
C PHE A 165 13.48 -1.06 -8.80
N ALA A 166 12.16 -1.27 -8.93
CA ALA A 166 11.59 -2.27 -9.84
C ALA A 166 11.96 -2.01 -11.30
N ALA A 167 12.02 -0.75 -11.72
CA ALA A 167 12.44 -0.39 -13.08
C ALA A 167 13.87 -0.86 -13.39
N ASP A 168 14.77 -0.85 -12.41
CA ASP A 168 16.15 -1.28 -12.57
C ASP A 168 16.28 -2.82 -12.54
N VAL A 169 15.60 -3.49 -11.60
CA VAL A 169 15.80 -4.94 -11.38
C VAL A 169 14.84 -5.85 -12.15
N LEU A 170 13.71 -5.30 -12.62
CA LEU A 170 12.67 -6.02 -13.37
C LEU A 170 12.23 -5.19 -14.60
N PRO A 171 13.13 -4.90 -15.55
CA PRO A 171 12.83 -4.04 -16.71
C PRO A 171 11.74 -4.59 -17.64
N GLN A 172 11.42 -5.88 -17.56
CA GLN A 172 10.32 -6.52 -18.27
C GLN A 172 8.93 -6.26 -17.64
N ALA A 173 8.88 -5.72 -16.42
CA ALA A 173 7.62 -5.48 -15.73
C ALA A 173 6.85 -4.31 -16.35
N CYS A 174 5.54 -4.47 -16.49
CA CYS A 174 4.63 -3.35 -16.70
C CYS A 174 4.44 -2.62 -15.36
N LEU A 175 5.07 -1.46 -15.22
CA LEU A 175 4.96 -0.60 -14.05
C LEU A 175 3.75 0.33 -14.16
N HIS A 176 2.75 0.10 -13.32
CA HIS A 176 1.56 0.92 -13.19
C HIS A 176 1.78 1.94 -12.07
N LEU A 177 2.24 3.14 -12.44
CA LEU A 177 2.46 4.25 -11.51
C LEU A 177 1.14 4.96 -11.23
N LEU A 178 0.68 4.93 -9.99
CA LEU A 178 -0.66 5.40 -9.62
C LEU A 178 -0.58 6.71 -8.83
N ALA A 179 -1.45 7.68 -9.15
CA ALA A 179 -1.77 8.82 -8.31
C ALA A 179 -2.56 8.37 -7.06
N SER A 180 -1.91 7.56 -6.23
CA SER A 180 -2.49 6.88 -5.08
C SER A 180 -1.48 6.73 -3.93
N CYS A 181 -1.96 6.39 -2.75
CA CYS A 181 -1.13 6.00 -1.60
C CYS A 181 -0.80 4.50 -1.62
N HIS A 182 -0.04 4.00 -0.64
CA HIS A 182 0.29 2.58 -0.47
C HIS A 182 -0.94 1.65 -0.53
N ALA A 183 -2.08 2.12 -0.01
CA ALA A 183 -3.37 1.46 -0.11
C ALA A 183 -4.00 1.54 -1.51
N SER A 184 -3.18 1.45 -2.56
CA SER A 184 -3.61 1.58 -3.95
C SER A 184 -4.62 0.51 -4.35
N HIS A 185 -4.52 -0.70 -3.82
CA HIS A 185 -5.51 -1.75 -4.05
C HIS A 185 -6.92 -1.36 -3.57
N ASP A 186 -7.04 -0.86 -2.33
CA ASP A 186 -8.32 -0.36 -1.79
C ASP A 186 -8.85 0.83 -2.59
N HIS A 187 -7.96 1.71 -3.06
CA HIS A 187 -8.31 2.83 -3.91
C HIS A 187 -8.88 2.37 -5.27
N LEU A 188 -8.23 1.40 -5.92
CA LEU A 188 -8.74 0.81 -7.16
C LEU A 188 -10.04 0.05 -6.95
N TYR A 189 -10.25 -0.51 -5.75
CA TYR A 189 -11.50 -1.17 -5.37
C TYR A 189 -12.66 -0.19 -5.26
N SER A 190 -12.49 0.95 -4.59
CA SER A 190 -13.54 1.97 -4.44
C SER A 190 -13.96 2.56 -5.79
N LEU A 191 -13.05 2.59 -6.76
CA LEU A 191 -13.29 3.05 -8.13
C LEU A 191 -13.80 1.97 -9.07
N ASN A 192 -14.04 0.75 -8.57
CA ASN A 192 -14.48 -0.42 -9.35
C ASN A 192 -13.50 -0.84 -10.47
N ILE A 193 -12.24 -0.35 -10.45
CA ILE A 193 -11.22 -0.69 -11.44
C ILE A 193 -10.72 -2.11 -11.22
N ILE A 194 -10.38 -2.45 -9.97
CA ILE A 194 -9.84 -3.77 -9.67
C ILE A 194 -10.81 -4.89 -10.03
N ARG A 195 -12.12 -4.67 -9.79
CA ARG A 195 -13.17 -5.63 -10.17
C ARG A 195 -13.29 -5.80 -11.69
N ARG A 196 -13.06 -4.74 -12.47
CA ARG A 196 -13.04 -4.83 -13.94
C ARG A 196 -11.86 -5.68 -14.40
N ILE A 197 -10.66 -5.43 -13.85
CA ILE A 197 -9.44 -6.19 -14.16
C ILE A 197 -9.59 -7.67 -13.75
N THR A 198 -9.95 -7.94 -12.49
CA THR A 198 -9.97 -9.31 -11.94
C THR A 198 -11.20 -10.11 -12.33
N SER A 199 -12.17 -9.54 -13.06
CA SER A 199 -13.34 -10.29 -13.52
C SER A 199 -12.98 -11.39 -14.53
N THR A 200 -11.99 -11.11 -15.38
CA THR A 200 -11.49 -12.05 -16.40
C THR A 200 -9.98 -12.08 -16.52
N PHE A 201 -9.24 -11.07 -16.02
CA PHE A 201 -7.81 -10.85 -16.30
C PHE A 201 -7.46 -10.70 -17.79
N GLU A 202 -8.44 -10.40 -18.64
CA GLU A 202 -8.21 -10.14 -20.08
C GLU A 202 -8.21 -8.64 -20.41
N ARG A 203 -8.66 -7.82 -19.47
CA ARG A 203 -8.70 -6.38 -19.65
C ARG A 203 -7.30 -5.80 -19.44
N ASP A 204 -6.92 -4.94 -20.37
CA ASP A 204 -5.69 -4.16 -20.33
C ASP A 204 -5.69 -3.22 -19.11
N PRO A 205 -4.79 -3.43 -18.13
CA PRO A 205 -4.73 -2.59 -16.95
C PRO A 205 -4.48 -1.11 -17.26
N ASP A 206 -3.70 -0.78 -18.29
CA ASP A 206 -3.37 0.61 -18.63
C ASP A 206 -4.63 1.38 -19.05
N LYS A 207 -5.47 0.75 -19.89
CA LYS A 207 -6.75 1.33 -20.32
C LYS A 207 -7.72 1.49 -19.15
N GLU A 208 -7.76 0.51 -18.26
CA GLU A 208 -8.61 0.53 -17.08
C GLU A 208 -8.23 1.67 -16.13
N LEU A 209 -6.92 1.85 -15.87
CA LEU A 209 -6.38 2.92 -15.03
C LEU A 209 -6.54 4.31 -15.68
N ALA A 210 -6.23 4.43 -16.97
CA ALA A 210 -6.39 5.67 -17.74
C ALA A 210 -7.86 6.13 -17.77
N SER A 211 -8.83 5.22 -17.78
CA SER A 211 -10.26 5.56 -17.79
C SER A 211 -10.74 6.37 -16.57
N LYS A 212 -9.92 6.44 -15.52
CA LYS A 212 -10.16 7.22 -14.30
C LYS A 212 -9.04 8.22 -14.00
N ASN A 213 -8.16 8.50 -14.96
CA ASN A 213 -7.01 9.39 -14.80
C ASN A 213 -6.11 9.03 -13.60
N LEU A 214 -5.95 7.72 -13.33
CA LEU A 214 -5.21 7.24 -12.15
C LEU A 214 -3.70 7.17 -12.36
N LEU A 215 -3.22 7.31 -13.60
CA LEU A 215 -1.80 7.19 -13.92
C LEU A 215 -1.05 8.45 -13.46
N SER A 216 0.00 8.26 -12.68
CA SER A 216 0.90 9.34 -12.28
C SER A 216 1.80 9.74 -13.45
N ALA A 217 2.07 11.04 -13.56
CA ALA A 217 3.04 11.61 -14.50
C ALA A 217 4.44 11.80 -13.86
N ASP A 218 4.64 11.34 -12.64
CA ASP A 218 5.91 11.51 -11.92
C ASP A 218 7.00 10.63 -12.51
N SER A 219 8.21 11.19 -12.62
CA SER A 219 9.35 10.46 -13.16
C SER A 219 9.87 9.44 -12.15
N LEU A 220 10.45 8.33 -12.62
CA LEU A 220 11.09 7.34 -11.75
C LEU A 220 12.23 7.96 -10.92
N ALA A 221 12.92 8.98 -11.46
CA ALA A 221 13.95 9.72 -10.73
C ALA A 221 13.36 10.50 -9.54
N ASP A 222 12.26 11.24 -9.75
CA ASP A 222 11.56 11.95 -8.68
C ASP A 222 11.04 10.97 -7.61
N LEU A 223 10.47 9.83 -8.03
CA LEU A 223 9.97 8.79 -7.13
C LEU A 223 11.09 8.15 -6.31
N GLY A 224 12.24 7.88 -6.94
CA GLY A 224 13.44 7.38 -6.26
C GLY A 224 13.98 8.37 -5.23
N GLN A 225 14.06 9.66 -5.58
CA GLN A 225 14.49 10.72 -4.67
C GLN A 225 13.51 10.89 -3.50
N PHE A 226 12.21 10.90 -3.77
CA PHE A 226 11.17 10.96 -2.74
C PHE A 226 11.30 9.83 -1.73
N GLY A 227 11.43 8.59 -2.21
CA GLY A 227 11.65 7.41 -1.38
C GLY A 227 12.93 7.50 -0.55
N ALA A 228 14.05 7.89 -1.17
CA ALA A 228 15.34 7.98 -0.49
C ALA A 228 15.36 9.04 0.63
N LEU A 229 14.75 10.20 0.41
CA LEU A 229 14.66 11.26 1.41
C LEU A 229 13.75 10.86 2.58
N ALA A 230 12.61 10.21 2.31
CA ALA A 230 11.72 9.71 3.36
C ALA A 230 12.38 8.62 4.21
N GLU A 231 13.12 7.71 3.58
CA GLU A 231 13.88 6.68 4.29
C GLU A 231 14.96 7.31 5.17
N ALA A 232 15.74 8.25 4.65
CA ALA A 232 16.74 9.00 5.41
C ALA A 232 16.13 9.70 6.64
N MET A 233 14.98 10.36 6.45
CA MET A 233 14.26 11.03 7.53
C MET A 233 13.74 10.03 8.58
N THR A 234 13.38 8.81 8.16
CA THR A 234 12.93 7.75 9.07
C THR A 234 14.08 7.18 9.90
N GLU A 235 15.29 7.11 9.33
CA GLU A 235 16.53 6.75 10.05
C GLU A 235 16.99 7.83 11.04
N GLY A 236 16.30 8.97 11.11
CA GLY A 236 16.69 10.11 11.93
C GLY A 236 17.81 10.96 11.33
N ARG A 237 18.18 10.74 10.06
CA ARG A 237 19.08 11.64 9.35
C ARG A 237 18.40 12.98 9.11
N GLU A 238 19.20 14.04 9.18
CA GLU A 238 18.73 15.38 8.82
C GLU A 238 18.51 15.44 7.31
N VAL A 239 17.30 15.84 6.91
CA VAL A 239 16.91 16.08 5.53
C VAL A 239 16.49 17.53 5.44
N SER A 240 17.19 18.31 4.61
CA SER A 240 16.87 19.72 4.48
C SER A 240 15.62 19.91 3.61
N PRO A 241 14.73 20.87 3.93
CA PRO A 241 13.60 21.20 3.07
C PRO A 241 14.00 21.46 1.61
N GLN A 242 15.17 22.09 1.40
CA GLN A 242 15.68 22.42 0.06
C GLN A 242 15.98 21.17 -0.79
N GLN A 243 16.37 20.05 -0.19
CA GLN A 243 16.57 18.79 -0.91
C GLN A 243 15.25 18.23 -1.45
N ILE A 244 14.14 18.43 -0.74
CA ILE A 244 12.80 17.98 -1.14
C ILE A 244 12.22 18.93 -2.19
N GLU A 245 12.48 20.23 -2.06
CA GLU A 245 12.08 21.26 -3.03
C GLU A 245 12.69 21.07 -4.43
N GLN A 246 13.81 20.35 -4.53
CA GLN A 246 14.43 19.98 -5.80
C GLN A 246 13.67 18.92 -6.59
N ILE A 247 12.73 18.20 -5.96
CA ILE A 247 11.93 17.18 -6.65
C ILE A 247 10.93 17.88 -7.58
N SER A 248 11.01 17.60 -8.89
CA SER A 248 10.23 18.32 -9.90
C SER A 248 8.72 18.07 -9.77
N ALA A 249 8.36 16.90 -9.22
CA ALA A 249 7.00 16.48 -8.96
C ALA A 249 6.36 17.07 -7.71
N LEU A 250 7.13 17.68 -6.82
CA LEU A 250 6.66 18.22 -5.54
C LEU A 250 5.38 19.07 -5.67
N PRO A 251 5.23 19.99 -6.64
CA PRO A 251 4.07 20.88 -6.67
C PRO A 251 2.72 20.19 -6.88
N ARG A 252 2.73 18.97 -7.44
CA ARG A 252 1.55 18.19 -7.86
C ARG A 252 1.38 16.89 -7.08
N ASN A 253 2.30 16.57 -6.16
CA ASN A 253 2.28 15.32 -5.41
C ASN A 253 2.06 15.62 -3.91
N PRO A 254 0.84 15.37 -3.35
CA PRO A 254 0.57 15.63 -1.94
C PRO A 254 1.39 14.76 -0.97
N GLY A 255 1.90 13.60 -1.40
CA GLY A 255 2.82 12.78 -0.61
C GLY A 255 4.18 13.45 -0.43
N MET A 256 4.71 14.05 -1.49
CA MET A 256 5.96 14.82 -1.43
C MET A 256 5.78 16.12 -0.62
N LEU A 257 4.64 16.80 -0.76
CA LEU A 257 4.32 17.97 0.08
C LEU A 257 4.25 17.61 1.56
N ARG A 258 3.66 16.45 1.89
CA ARG A 258 3.67 15.93 3.27
C ARG A 258 5.10 15.75 3.79
N LEU A 259 5.99 15.13 3.00
CA LEU A 259 7.39 14.96 3.39
C LEU A 259 8.09 16.31 3.60
N LEU A 260 7.86 17.28 2.72
CA LEU A 260 8.39 18.64 2.87
C LEU A 260 7.93 19.29 4.17
N GLY A 261 6.62 19.22 4.48
CA GLY A 261 6.08 19.76 5.72
C GLY A 261 6.70 19.11 6.95
N GLU A 262 6.93 17.79 6.92
CA GLU A 262 7.61 17.07 8.01
C GLU A 262 9.07 17.51 8.18
N ALA A 263 9.81 17.72 7.10
CA ALA A 263 11.17 18.23 7.14
C ALA A 263 11.23 19.67 7.68
N GLN A 264 10.33 20.54 7.22
CA GLN A 264 10.20 21.93 7.71
C GLN A 264 9.88 21.97 9.20
N TRP A 265 8.96 21.11 9.66
CA TRP A 265 8.62 20.99 11.08
C TRP A 265 9.84 20.60 11.93
N ARG A 266 10.62 19.60 11.49
CA ARG A 266 11.86 19.19 12.15
C ARG A 266 12.92 20.28 12.16
N ALA A 267 12.99 21.08 11.10
CA ALA A 267 13.86 22.24 10.98
C ALA A 267 13.34 23.48 11.76
N ARG A 268 12.27 23.35 12.53
CA ARG A 268 11.62 24.43 13.31
C ARG A 268 11.08 25.59 12.46
N ALA A 269 10.82 25.34 11.18
CA ALA A 269 10.11 26.26 10.29
C ALA A 269 8.60 25.98 10.35
N SER A 270 8.00 26.18 11.53
CA SER A 270 6.63 25.74 11.85
C SER A 270 5.56 26.34 10.94
N ASP A 271 5.66 27.64 10.63
CA ASP A 271 4.69 28.33 9.75
C ASP A 271 4.71 27.74 8.34
N ALA A 272 5.91 27.53 7.79
CA ALA A 272 6.10 26.92 6.47
C ALA A 272 5.58 25.47 6.44
N ALA A 273 5.78 24.71 7.52
CA ALA A 273 5.28 23.35 7.66
C ALA A 273 3.75 23.28 7.61
N LEU A 274 3.07 24.19 8.33
CA LEU A 274 1.61 24.29 8.35
C LEU A 274 1.06 24.71 6.96
N GLU A 275 1.67 25.70 6.33
CA GLU A 275 1.29 26.17 4.98
C GLU A 275 1.44 25.04 3.95
N THR A 276 2.52 24.26 4.05
CA THR A 276 2.80 23.15 3.14
C THR A 276 1.78 22.03 3.29
N LEU A 277 1.39 21.65 4.52
CA LEU A 277 0.32 20.67 4.71
C LEU A 277 -1.03 21.18 4.21
N GLU A 278 -1.36 22.45 4.46
CA GLU A 278 -2.59 23.05 3.92
C GLU A 278 -2.59 23.04 2.39
N ARG A 279 -1.44 23.31 1.75
CA ARG A 279 -1.29 23.19 0.30
C ARG A 279 -1.54 21.77 -0.19
N ALA A 280 -1.06 20.75 0.53
CA ALA A 280 -1.33 19.34 0.20
C ALA A 280 -2.84 19.02 0.30
N GLU A 281 -3.50 19.49 1.36
CA GLU A 281 -4.95 19.35 1.54
C GLU A 281 -5.73 20.01 0.39
N ARG A 282 -5.43 21.28 0.07
CA ARG A 282 -6.07 22.02 -1.04
C ARG A 282 -5.83 21.36 -2.40
N LEU A 283 -4.66 20.74 -2.60
CA LEU A 283 -4.37 20.01 -3.84
C LEU A 283 -5.28 18.78 -3.96
N ILE A 284 -5.46 18.04 -2.87
CA ILE A 284 -6.38 16.90 -2.82
C ILE A 284 -7.80 17.36 -3.12
N ASP A 285 -8.26 18.42 -2.46
CA ASP A 285 -9.65 18.91 -2.59
C ASP A 285 -10.00 19.42 -3.99
N LYS A 286 -9.01 19.94 -4.72
CA LYS A 286 -9.20 20.49 -6.07
C LYS A 286 -9.09 19.44 -7.19
N ASP A 287 -8.53 18.27 -6.90
CA ASP A 287 -8.31 17.22 -7.89
C ASP A 287 -9.33 16.09 -7.72
N ALA A 288 -10.11 15.83 -8.78
CA ALA A 288 -11.17 14.84 -8.77
C ALA A 288 -10.68 13.40 -8.53
N VAL A 289 -9.45 13.07 -8.91
CA VAL A 289 -8.83 11.76 -8.67
C VAL A 289 -8.33 11.69 -7.24
N LEU A 290 -7.62 12.71 -6.76
CA LEU A 290 -7.09 12.73 -5.39
C LEU A 290 -8.21 12.73 -4.35
N MET A 291 -9.36 13.33 -4.63
CA MET A 291 -10.54 13.24 -3.76
C MET A 291 -11.04 11.80 -3.53
N THR A 292 -10.74 10.89 -4.44
CA THR A 292 -11.13 9.48 -4.34
C THR A 292 -10.17 8.63 -3.54
N LEU A 293 -9.03 9.20 -3.11
CA LEU A 293 -8.07 8.53 -2.23
C LEU A 293 -8.76 7.99 -0.96
N PRO A 294 -8.26 6.88 -0.41
CA PRO A 294 -8.81 6.30 0.82
C PRO A 294 -8.97 7.36 1.91
N LYS A 295 -10.17 7.44 2.50
CA LYS A 295 -10.51 8.43 3.55
C LYS A 295 -9.47 8.47 4.67
N ARG A 296 -8.97 7.30 5.08
CA ARG A 296 -7.92 7.17 6.11
C ARG A 296 -6.67 7.97 5.78
N TRP A 297 -6.23 7.94 4.52
CA TRP A 297 -5.03 8.64 4.08
C TRP A 297 -5.26 10.15 3.98
N ARG A 298 -6.38 10.57 3.38
CA ARG A 298 -6.74 12.01 3.29
C ARG A 298 -6.86 12.67 4.65
N LYS A 299 -7.36 11.92 5.65
CA LYS A 299 -7.54 12.37 7.03
C LYS A 299 -6.23 12.57 7.79
N GLU A 300 -5.14 11.89 7.42
CA GLU A 300 -3.86 12.01 8.14
C GLU A 300 -3.27 13.43 8.08
N LEU A 301 -3.47 14.16 6.97
CA LEU A 301 -2.97 15.52 6.79
C LEU A 301 -3.60 16.54 7.76
N PRO A 302 -4.94 16.73 7.79
CA PRO A 302 -5.56 17.67 8.72
C PRO A 302 -5.39 17.26 10.18
N LEU A 303 -5.31 15.95 10.50
CA LEU A 303 -5.02 15.51 11.87
C LEU A 303 -3.58 15.85 12.29
N LYS A 304 -2.60 15.64 11.41
CA LYS A 304 -1.21 16.05 11.66
C LYS A 304 -1.11 17.57 11.83
N ARG A 305 -1.77 18.34 10.97
CA ARG A 305 -1.81 19.80 11.07
C ARG A 305 -2.47 20.26 12.37
N SER A 306 -3.58 19.64 12.79
CA SER A 306 -4.21 19.92 14.10
C SER A 306 -3.27 19.68 15.27
N HIS A 307 -2.51 18.58 15.23
CA HIS A 307 -1.52 18.28 16.27
C HIS A 307 -0.40 19.34 16.34
N TRP A 308 0.08 19.83 15.19
CA TRP A 308 1.07 20.90 15.13
C TRP A 308 0.53 22.24 15.63
N LEU A 309 -0.72 22.58 15.30
CA LEU A 309 -1.39 23.78 15.81
C LEU A 309 -1.49 23.76 17.35
N ILE A 310 -1.86 22.62 17.94
CA ILE A 310 -1.87 22.43 19.40
C ILE A 310 -0.47 22.66 19.98
N ALA A 311 0.57 22.08 19.36
CA ALA A 311 1.95 22.23 19.83
C ALA A 311 2.46 23.68 19.80
N LEU A 312 1.89 24.54 18.95
CA LEU A 312 2.19 25.98 18.88
C LEU A 312 1.29 26.85 19.77
N GLY A 313 0.30 26.26 20.46
CA GLY A 313 -0.67 26.97 21.27
C GLY A 313 -1.80 27.64 20.46
N TRP A 314 -1.96 27.30 19.18
CA TRP A 314 -3.01 27.84 18.30
C TRP A 314 -4.27 26.97 18.42
N GLU A 315 -4.84 26.97 19.63
CA GLU A 315 -5.94 26.07 19.98
C GLU A 315 -7.23 26.37 19.19
N ASP A 316 -7.54 27.63 18.93
CA ASP A 316 -8.78 28.00 18.23
C ASP A 316 -8.77 27.51 16.78
N GLU A 317 -7.64 27.65 16.10
CA GLU A 317 -7.39 27.13 14.76
C GLU A 317 -7.43 25.60 14.76
N ALA A 318 -6.80 24.95 15.74
CA ALA A 318 -6.84 23.50 15.89
C ALA A 318 -8.27 23.00 16.11
N ARG A 319 -9.07 23.70 16.94
CA ARG A 319 -10.48 23.38 17.18
C ARG A 319 -11.31 23.50 15.91
N ALA A 320 -11.14 24.58 15.15
CA ALA A 320 -11.83 24.80 13.89
C ALA A 320 -11.49 23.70 12.86
N LEU A 321 -10.21 23.37 12.71
CA LEU A 321 -9.75 22.33 11.80
C LEU A 321 -10.27 20.94 12.19
N LEU A 322 -10.22 20.60 13.48
CA LEU A 322 -10.70 19.31 13.95
C LEU A 322 -12.22 19.14 13.77
N LYS A 323 -13.01 20.19 14.00
CA LYS A 323 -14.46 20.21 13.70
C LYS A 323 -14.72 19.96 12.23
N HIS A 324 -14.05 20.71 11.35
CA HIS A 324 -14.17 20.51 9.90
C HIS A 324 -13.79 19.08 9.50
N CYS A 325 -12.73 18.52 10.10
CA CYS A 325 -12.31 17.14 9.84
C CYS A 325 -13.40 16.13 10.27
N ALA A 326 -14.08 16.36 11.39
CA ALA A 326 -15.19 15.53 11.88
C ALA A 326 -16.46 15.65 11.00
N ASP A 327 -16.66 16.78 10.33
CA ASP A 327 -17.77 16.96 9.37
C ASP A 327 -17.54 16.16 8.07
N VAL A 328 -16.28 15.98 7.67
CA VAL A 328 -15.91 15.33 6.40
C VAL A 328 -15.64 13.83 6.57
N PHE A 329 -15.11 13.41 7.73
CA PHE A 329 -14.67 12.04 7.98
C PHE A 329 -15.32 11.44 9.23
N PRO A 330 -15.52 10.11 9.26
CA PRO A 330 -15.94 9.43 10.49
C PRO A 330 -14.96 9.68 11.63
N VAL A 331 -15.52 10.04 12.79
CA VAL A 331 -14.79 10.26 14.05
C VAL A 331 -14.13 8.95 14.50
N ASP A 332 -12.83 9.01 14.80
CA ASP A 332 -12.06 7.87 15.33
C ASP A 332 -11.32 8.24 16.63
N ALA A 333 -10.58 7.26 17.18
CA ALA A 333 -9.84 7.43 18.43
C ALA A 333 -8.84 8.59 18.41
N THR A 334 -8.17 8.83 17.27
CA THR A 334 -7.22 9.95 17.14
C THR A 334 -7.93 11.29 17.21
N MET A 335 -9.08 11.42 16.53
CA MET A 335 -9.91 12.62 16.61
C MET A 335 -10.43 12.87 18.02
N LEU A 336 -10.87 11.82 18.73
CA LEU A 336 -11.33 11.93 20.10
C LEU A 336 -10.20 12.38 21.04
N GLN A 337 -8.99 11.81 20.89
CA GLN A 337 -7.84 12.22 21.68
C GLN A 337 -7.48 13.71 21.48
N LEU A 338 -7.49 14.19 20.23
CA LEU A 338 -7.26 15.61 19.93
C LEU A 338 -8.40 16.48 20.47
N ALA A 339 -9.64 16.01 20.40
CA ALA A 339 -10.79 16.72 20.92
C ALA A 339 -10.72 16.88 22.44
N ASP A 340 -10.31 15.83 23.16
CA ASP A 340 -10.12 15.87 24.62
C ASP A 340 -9.03 16.88 25.01
N GLN A 341 -7.89 16.88 24.30
CA GLN A 341 -6.82 17.87 24.50
C GLN A 341 -7.31 19.31 24.30
N LEU A 342 -8.22 19.49 23.34
CA LEU A 342 -8.83 20.77 23.02
C LEU A 342 -10.11 21.04 23.83
N GLY A 343 -10.53 20.20 24.79
CA GLY A 343 -11.83 20.40 25.47
C GLY A 343 -13.04 20.51 24.52
N LEU A 344 -12.98 19.86 23.36
CA LEU A 344 -14.06 19.77 22.38
C LEU A 344 -14.85 18.48 22.60
N LYS A 345 -16.19 18.57 22.48
CA LYS A 345 -17.05 17.39 22.44
C LYS A 345 -17.32 17.02 20.99
N LEU A 346 -16.69 15.95 20.51
CA LEU A 346 -17.06 15.30 19.25
C LEU A 346 -18.00 14.13 19.55
N GLN A 347 -19.07 14.01 18.77
CA GLN A 347 -19.95 12.84 18.85
C GLN A 347 -19.48 11.81 17.82
N ILE A 348 -19.38 10.56 18.25
CA ILE A 348 -19.32 9.45 17.31
C ILE A 348 -20.70 9.41 16.66
N LEU A 349 -20.80 9.84 15.40
CA LEU A 349 -21.95 9.46 14.61
C LEU A 349 -21.92 7.95 14.53
N GLU A 350 -22.88 7.28 15.20
CA GLU A 350 -23.16 5.87 14.95
C GLU A 350 -23.58 5.76 13.49
N SER A 351 -22.60 5.67 12.59
CA SER A 351 -22.85 5.23 11.24
C SER A 351 -23.43 3.82 11.38
N SER A 352 -24.72 3.71 11.07
CA SER A 352 -25.48 2.47 10.94
C SER A 352 -24.56 1.33 10.56
N ILE A 353 -24.44 0.36 11.46
CA ILE A 353 -23.67 -0.88 11.27
C ILE A 353 -24.30 -1.62 10.09
N HIS A 354 -23.91 -1.26 8.87
CA HIS A 354 -23.92 -2.18 7.76
C HIS A 354 -22.58 -2.91 7.83
N PRO A 355 -22.59 -4.22 8.14
CA PRO A 355 -21.35 -4.99 8.19
C PRO A 355 -20.71 -4.95 6.80
N HIS A 356 -19.63 -4.19 6.66
CA HIS A 356 -18.86 -4.06 5.43
C HIS A 356 -18.09 -5.33 5.09
#